data_AF-A0A7M2C8F6-F1
#
_entry.id   AF-A0A7M2C8F6-F1
#
_cell.length_a   1.000
_cell.length_b   1.000
_cell.length_c   1.000
_cell.angle_alpha   90.00
_cell.angle_beta   90.00
_cell.angle_gamma   90.00
#
_symmetry.space_group_name_H-M   'P 1'
#
loop_
_entity.id
_entity.type
_entity.pdbx_description
1 polymer ?
#
loop_
_entity_poly.entity_id
_entity_poly.type
_entity_poly.pdbx_seq_one_letter_code
_entity_poly.pdbx_strand_id
1 'polypeptide(L)'
;MTQTARGYYDQPPAFLENTVIEISVPSGRLIATDDLRTVKYFEIDPPMSINYGAGLDAWAKKFAEINVAYAFVGNTCPSVTRLPDGLIQVVTPAWNEETDEAEFNDDEVVVAKICTDLWATMLTDYQGWLDHGGPEVEAANERYALTVFTVFDVTPGKYRWTVYSHSDRFDRDSLDRVTYAQLELVEAY
;
A
#
# COMPACT_ATOMS: atom_id res chain seq x y z
N MET A 1 -18.33 26.73 -10.43
CA MET A 1 -17.02 26.50 -11.07
C MET A 1 -15.97 26.92 -10.08
N THR A 2 -15.47 25.97 -9.30
CA THR A 2 -14.50 26.17 -8.21
C THR A 2 -13.09 26.38 -8.77
N GLN A 3 -12.29 27.13 -8.03
CA GLN A 3 -10.98 27.69 -8.38
C GLN A 3 -9.85 26.64 -8.49
N THR A 4 -10.17 25.36 -8.66
CA THR A 4 -9.27 24.21 -8.37
C THR A 4 -8.48 23.65 -9.55
N ALA A 5 -8.65 24.16 -10.78
CA ALA A 5 -7.97 23.60 -11.95
C ALA A 5 -6.60 24.24 -12.29
N ARG A 6 -6.29 25.43 -11.75
CA ARG A 6 -4.99 26.09 -11.97
C ARG A 6 -3.99 25.55 -10.94
N GLY A 7 -2.98 24.81 -11.38
CA GLY A 7 -1.89 24.33 -10.52
C GLY A 7 -1.83 22.82 -10.30
N TYR A 8 -2.94 22.09 -10.47
CA TYR A 8 -2.98 20.65 -10.14
C TYR A 8 -2.04 19.79 -11.01
N TYR A 9 -1.82 20.21 -12.26
CA TYR A 9 -0.92 19.55 -13.21
C TYR A 9 0.42 20.27 -13.37
N ASP A 10 0.63 21.39 -12.68
CA ASP A 10 1.90 22.09 -12.72
C ASP A 10 2.97 21.16 -12.14
N GLN A 11 4.04 20.94 -12.89
CA GLN A 11 5.08 20.01 -12.49
C GLN A 11 5.81 20.56 -11.25
N PRO A 12 5.72 19.89 -10.09
CA PRO A 12 6.48 20.27 -8.92
C PRO A 12 7.97 19.94 -9.12
N PRO A 13 8.87 20.47 -8.28
CA PRO A 13 10.23 19.98 -8.21
C PRO A 13 10.27 18.46 -7.97
N ALA A 14 11.29 17.80 -8.52
CA ALA A 14 11.44 16.36 -8.35
C ALA A 14 11.54 15.97 -6.87
N PHE A 15 10.82 14.93 -6.48
CA PHE A 15 10.89 14.32 -5.16
C PHE A 15 11.81 13.10 -5.23
N LEU A 16 12.98 13.19 -4.60
CA LEU A 16 14.04 12.17 -4.71
C LEU A 16 14.21 11.34 -3.43
N GLU A 17 13.39 11.61 -2.43
CA GLU A 17 13.40 10.94 -1.13
C GLU A 17 12.44 9.74 -1.12
N ASN A 18 12.31 9.11 0.04
CA ASN A 18 11.27 8.12 0.32
C ASN A 18 10.19 8.81 1.16
N THR A 19 8.93 8.47 0.94
CA THR A 19 7.86 8.86 1.87
C THR A 19 7.96 7.98 3.11
N VAL A 20 7.91 8.60 4.29
CA VAL A 20 7.83 7.89 5.57
C VAL A 20 6.63 8.40 6.35
N ILE A 21 5.71 7.50 6.71
CA ILE A 21 4.56 7.78 7.57
C ILE A 21 4.45 6.72 8.67
N GLU A 22 3.56 6.94 9.64
CA GLU A 22 3.27 5.97 10.70
C GLU A 22 1.79 5.64 10.71
N ILE A 23 1.47 4.38 11.00
CA ILE A 23 0.11 3.90 11.27
C ILE A 23 0.07 3.10 12.58
N SER A 24 -1.11 2.95 13.14
CA SER A 24 -1.39 2.15 14.34
C SER A 24 -2.27 0.96 13.97
N VAL A 25 -1.93 -0.21 14.48
CA VAL A 25 -2.68 -1.46 14.26
C VAL A 25 -3.02 -2.09 15.61
N PRO A 26 -3.90 -1.48 16.41
CA PRO A 26 -4.22 -1.98 17.74
C PRO A 26 -4.93 -3.33 17.74
N SER A 27 -5.60 -3.69 16.65
CA SER A 27 -6.29 -4.99 16.55
C SER A 27 -5.34 -6.17 16.33
N GLY A 28 -4.09 -5.91 15.94
CA GLY A 28 -3.18 -6.94 15.45
C GLY A 28 -3.60 -7.53 14.09
N ARG A 29 -4.51 -6.88 13.37
CA ARG A 29 -4.99 -7.33 12.06
C ARG A 29 -4.94 -6.20 11.06
N LEU A 30 -4.32 -6.46 9.92
CA LEU A 30 -4.30 -5.55 8.78
C LEU A 30 -5.27 -6.04 7.72
N ILE A 31 -5.94 -5.08 7.06
CA ILE A 31 -6.60 -5.30 5.78
C ILE A 31 -5.75 -4.64 4.68
N ALA A 32 -5.51 -5.38 3.58
CA ALA A 32 -4.79 -4.90 2.40
C ALA A 32 -5.69 -4.98 1.15
N THR A 33 -5.57 -3.97 0.29
CA THR A 33 -6.32 -3.82 -0.97
C THR A 33 -5.63 -2.81 -1.88
N ASP A 34 -6.07 -2.70 -3.13
CA ASP A 34 -5.76 -1.56 -4.00
C ASP A 34 -6.71 -0.37 -3.79
N ASP A 35 -7.88 -0.57 -3.17
CA ASP A 35 -8.82 0.52 -2.85
C ASP A 35 -9.68 0.33 -1.58
N LEU A 36 -9.36 1.09 -0.53
CA LEU A 36 -10.21 1.19 0.67
C LEU A 36 -11.40 2.15 0.50
N ARG A 37 -11.44 2.97 -0.57
CA ARG A 37 -12.44 4.04 -0.75
C ARG A 37 -13.83 3.54 -1.12
N THR A 38 -14.03 2.23 -1.21
CA THR A 38 -15.38 1.65 -1.22
C THR A 38 -16.15 1.96 0.07
N VAL A 39 -15.43 2.31 1.14
CA VAL A 39 -15.97 2.88 2.38
C VAL A 39 -15.70 4.38 2.42
N LYS A 40 -16.77 5.16 2.55
CA LYS A 40 -16.76 6.63 2.48
C LYS A 40 -15.76 7.31 3.43
N TYR A 41 -15.52 6.73 4.60
CA TYR A 41 -14.54 7.27 5.55
C TYR A 41 -13.13 7.40 4.96
N PHE A 42 -12.77 6.50 4.03
CA PHE A 42 -11.45 6.48 3.40
C PHE A 42 -11.39 7.32 2.11
N GLU A 43 -12.50 7.92 1.68
CA GLU A 43 -12.47 8.88 0.58
C GLU A 43 -11.75 10.16 1.02
N ILE A 44 -10.68 10.51 0.32
CA ILE A 44 -9.94 11.76 0.54
C ILE A 44 -9.95 12.61 -0.71
N ASP A 45 -9.96 13.94 -0.53
CA ASP A 45 -9.79 14.88 -1.63
C ASP A 45 -8.34 14.79 -2.17
N PRO A 46 -8.14 14.63 -3.49
CA PRO A 46 -6.82 14.60 -4.09
C PRO A 46 -5.98 15.84 -3.73
N PRO A 47 -4.86 15.70 -2.99
CA PRO A 47 -4.04 16.85 -2.63
C PRO A 47 -3.23 17.38 -3.82
N MET A 48 -2.87 16.50 -4.77
CA MET A 48 -2.06 16.80 -5.94
C MET A 48 -2.15 15.66 -6.96
N SER A 49 -1.67 15.88 -8.19
CA SER A 49 -1.53 14.80 -9.18
C SER A 49 -0.60 13.69 -8.69
N ILE A 50 -1.04 12.43 -8.83
CA ILE A 50 -0.23 11.22 -8.57
C ILE A 50 0.89 10.99 -9.59
N ASN A 51 0.96 11.79 -10.65
CA ASN A 51 1.96 11.63 -11.72
C ASN A 51 3.37 12.12 -11.31
N TYR A 52 3.50 12.71 -10.13
CA TYR A 52 4.76 13.25 -9.62
C TYR A 52 5.01 12.73 -8.21
N GLY A 53 6.27 12.46 -7.86
CA GLY A 53 6.64 11.93 -6.55
C GLY A 53 6.18 12.80 -5.38
N ALA A 54 6.25 14.13 -5.53
CA ALA A 54 5.75 15.07 -4.52
C ALA A 54 4.22 14.94 -4.31
N GLY A 55 3.49 14.60 -5.37
CA GLY A 55 2.06 14.34 -5.25
C GLY A 55 1.77 13.02 -4.56
N LEU A 56 2.51 11.96 -4.90
CA LEU A 56 2.40 10.66 -4.23
C LEU A 56 2.72 10.75 -2.73
N ASP A 57 3.74 11.51 -2.35
CA ASP A 57 4.05 11.83 -0.96
C ASP A 57 2.90 12.56 -0.25
N ALA A 58 2.28 13.54 -0.91
CA ALA A 58 1.13 14.26 -0.36
C ALA A 58 -0.09 13.35 -0.17
N TRP A 59 -0.36 12.45 -1.12
CA TRP A 59 -1.41 11.42 -1.00
C TRP A 59 -1.16 10.50 0.20
N ALA A 60 0.07 10.00 0.35
CA ALA A 60 0.43 9.13 1.46
C ALA A 60 0.25 9.80 2.82
N LYS A 61 0.67 11.06 2.94
CA LYS A 61 0.50 11.87 4.16
C LYS A 61 -0.98 12.10 4.48
N LYS A 62 -1.81 12.34 3.47
CA LYS A 62 -3.26 12.50 3.65
C LYS A 62 -3.95 11.21 4.10
N PHE A 63 -3.58 10.09 3.52
CA PHE A 63 -4.08 8.78 3.97
C PHE A 63 -3.60 8.42 5.38
N ALA A 64 -2.39 8.81 5.75
CA ALA A 64 -1.89 8.59 7.10
C ALA A 64 -2.69 9.34 8.17
N GLU A 65 -3.30 10.49 7.85
CA GLU A 65 -4.19 11.23 8.78
C GLU A 65 -5.41 10.39 9.23
N ILE A 66 -5.80 9.39 8.43
CA ILE A 66 -6.89 8.45 8.73
C ILE A 66 -6.39 7.01 8.89
N ASN A 67 -5.14 6.85 9.31
CA ASN A 67 -4.51 5.57 9.65
C ASN A 67 -4.40 4.59 8.46
N VAL A 68 -4.16 5.09 7.26
CA VAL A 68 -3.95 4.28 6.06
C VAL A 68 -2.51 4.42 5.57
N ALA A 69 -1.84 3.28 5.41
CA ALA A 69 -0.57 3.19 4.70
C ALA A 69 -0.85 3.05 3.20
N TYR A 70 -0.44 4.04 2.43
CA TYR A 70 -0.61 4.09 0.97
C TYR A 70 0.75 3.99 0.28
N ALA A 71 0.83 3.19 -0.77
CA ALA A 71 1.93 3.20 -1.72
C ALA A 71 1.39 3.16 -3.15
N PHE A 72 1.93 4.01 -4.02
CA PHE A 72 1.70 3.88 -5.46
C PHE A 72 2.55 2.75 -6.01
N VAL A 73 1.94 1.86 -6.77
CA VAL A 73 2.62 0.68 -7.34
C VAL A 73 2.58 0.65 -8.86
N GLY A 74 1.81 1.53 -9.50
CA GLY A 74 1.67 1.49 -10.96
C GLY A 74 0.94 0.22 -11.41
N ASN A 75 1.17 -0.20 -12.66
CA ASN A 75 0.49 -1.35 -13.26
C ASN A 75 1.37 -2.62 -13.18
N THR A 76 1.70 -3.06 -11.96
CA THR A 76 2.70 -4.11 -11.71
C THR A 76 2.21 -5.28 -10.85
N CYS A 77 0.95 -5.25 -10.39
CA CYS A 77 0.32 -6.30 -9.56
C CYS A 77 1.23 -6.87 -8.45
N PRO A 78 1.78 -6.04 -7.54
CA PRO A 78 2.69 -6.53 -6.52
C PRO A 78 1.97 -7.42 -5.49
N SER A 79 2.76 -8.14 -4.71
CA SER A 79 2.32 -8.93 -3.57
C SER A 79 2.72 -8.25 -2.25
N VAL A 80 1.90 -8.44 -1.23
CA VAL A 80 2.28 -8.13 0.15
C VAL A 80 2.91 -9.38 0.74
N THR A 81 4.17 -9.31 1.15
CA THR A 81 4.90 -10.43 1.76
C THR A 81 5.24 -10.13 3.21
N ARG A 82 5.42 -11.20 4.00
CA ARG A 82 5.89 -11.15 5.38
C ARG A 82 7.16 -11.99 5.52
N LEU A 83 8.22 -11.37 6.04
CA LEU A 83 9.47 -12.04 6.39
C LEU A 83 9.40 -12.69 7.78
N PRO A 84 10.35 -13.58 8.14
CA PRO A 84 10.34 -14.29 9.42
C PRO A 84 10.43 -13.39 10.66
N ASP A 85 11.04 -12.21 10.51
CA ASP A 85 11.16 -11.20 11.57
C ASP A 85 9.90 -10.33 11.74
N GLY A 86 8.88 -10.55 10.91
CA GLY A 86 7.62 -9.81 10.91
C GLY A 86 7.62 -8.58 9.99
N LEU A 87 8.72 -8.28 9.29
CA LEU A 87 8.74 -7.20 8.29
C LEU A 87 7.72 -7.50 7.18
N ILE A 88 6.85 -6.54 6.90
CA ILE A 88 5.93 -6.61 5.77
C ILE A 88 6.49 -5.80 4.61
N GLN A 89 6.44 -6.32 3.39
CA GLN A 89 6.89 -5.63 2.19
C GLN A 89 5.81 -5.67 1.09
N VAL A 90 5.79 -4.64 0.25
CA VAL A 90 5.04 -4.65 -1.03
C VAL A 90 6.05 -4.80 -2.15
N VAL A 91 6.00 -5.94 -2.84
CA VAL A 91 7.04 -6.34 -3.78
C VAL A 91 6.50 -6.90 -5.07
N THR A 92 7.18 -6.59 -6.18
CA THR A 92 7.15 -7.44 -7.36
C THR A 92 8.32 -8.43 -7.24
N PRO A 93 8.07 -9.74 -7.19
CA PRO A 93 9.13 -10.75 -7.14
C PRO A 93 10.02 -10.68 -8.39
N ALA A 94 11.23 -11.24 -8.30
CA ALA A 94 12.09 -11.35 -9.47
C ALA A 94 11.44 -12.29 -10.51
N TRP A 95 11.70 -12.03 -11.79
CA TRP A 95 11.26 -12.92 -12.86
C TRP A 95 12.33 -13.95 -13.17
N ASN A 96 11.98 -15.23 -13.09
CA ASN A 96 12.88 -16.31 -13.49
C ASN A 96 12.61 -16.67 -14.96
N GLU A 97 13.51 -16.25 -15.86
CA GLU A 97 13.39 -16.50 -17.30
C GLU A 97 13.51 -17.99 -17.67
N GLU A 98 14.16 -18.81 -16.85
CA GLU A 98 14.34 -20.24 -17.12
C GLU A 98 13.06 -21.03 -16.84
N THR A 99 12.35 -20.67 -15.77
CA THR A 99 11.10 -21.34 -15.36
C THR A 99 9.84 -20.64 -15.86
N ASP A 100 9.95 -19.41 -16.38
CA ASP A 100 8.81 -18.55 -16.77
C ASP A 100 7.88 -18.27 -15.57
N GLU A 101 8.46 -18.14 -14.38
CA GLU A 101 7.72 -17.96 -13.12
C GLU A 101 8.30 -16.82 -12.26
N ALA A 102 7.42 -16.26 -11.42
CA ALA A 102 7.79 -15.28 -10.41
C ALA A 102 8.46 -15.97 -9.20
N GLU A 103 9.64 -15.50 -8.80
CA GLU A 103 10.45 -16.09 -7.72
C GLU A 103 10.45 -15.19 -6.47
N PHE A 104 9.87 -15.73 -5.40
CA PHE A 104 9.90 -15.14 -4.05
C PHE A 104 11.07 -15.74 -3.27
N ASN A 105 11.52 -15.03 -2.23
CA ASN A 105 12.54 -15.58 -1.33
C ASN A 105 11.97 -16.79 -0.56
N ASP A 106 12.81 -17.80 -0.30
CA ASP A 106 12.40 -19.05 0.38
C ASP A 106 11.78 -18.84 1.77
N ASP A 107 12.12 -17.74 2.44
CA ASP A 107 11.74 -17.42 3.81
C ASP A 107 10.56 -16.45 3.92
N GLU A 108 10.03 -15.93 2.80
CA GLU A 108 8.91 -15.00 2.80
C GLU A 108 7.57 -15.68 2.51
N VAL A 109 6.51 -15.16 3.14
CA VAL A 109 5.15 -15.64 2.93
C VAL A 109 4.34 -14.55 2.25
N VAL A 110 3.71 -14.87 1.11
CA VAL A 110 2.72 -13.98 0.48
C VAL A 110 1.46 -13.95 1.35
N VAL A 111 1.16 -12.79 1.91
CA VAL A 111 -0.02 -12.57 2.79
C VAL A 111 -1.16 -11.86 2.08
N ALA A 112 -0.90 -11.15 0.97
CA ALA A 112 -1.94 -10.59 0.10
C ALA A 112 -1.42 -10.42 -1.34
N LYS A 113 -2.34 -10.36 -2.31
CA LYS A 113 -2.07 -9.97 -3.69
C LYS A 113 -2.83 -8.69 -4.00
N ILE A 114 -2.19 -7.77 -4.71
CA ILE A 114 -2.77 -6.48 -5.07
C ILE A 114 -3.14 -6.50 -6.56
N CYS A 115 -4.42 -6.25 -6.86
CA CYS A 115 -4.84 -5.94 -8.24
C CYS A 115 -4.44 -4.50 -8.54
N THR A 116 -3.82 -4.19 -9.68
CA THR A 116 -3.42 -2.80 -9.98
C THR A 116 -4.43 -2.02 -10.79
N ASP A 117 -5.73 -2.31 -10.65
CA ASP A 117 -6.78 -1.54 -11.33
C ASP A 117 -6.72 -0.06 -10.93
N LEU A 118 -6.26 0.25 -9.71
CA LEU A 118 -6.09 1.62 -9.20
C LEU A 118 -4.65 2.01 -8.87
N TRP A 119 -3.67 1.22 -9.33
CA TRP A 119 -2.23 1.50 -9.20
C TRP A 119 -1.73 1.77 -7.76
N ALA A 120 -2.43 1.24 -6.77
CA ALA A 120 -2.16 1.52 -5.36
C ALA A 120 -2.10 0.23 -4.54
N THR A 121 -1.47 0.35 -3.38
CA THR A 121 -1.58 -0.59 -2.28
C THR A 121 -1.93 0.19 -1.04
N MET A 122 -3.00 -0.21 -0.35
CA MET A 122 -3.56 0.43 0.82
C MET A 122 -3.69 -0.57 1.96
N LEU A 123 -3.12 -0.25 3.11
CA LEU A 123 -3.18 -1.05 4.34
C LEU A 123 -3.76 -0.21 5.48
N THR A 124 -4.64 -0.81 6.29
CA THR A 124 -5.11 -0.18 7.54
C THR A 124 -5.47 -1.23 8.60
N ASP A 125 -5.66 -0.78 9.83
CA ASP A 125 -6.16 -1.61 10.93
C ASP A 125 -7.56 -2.14 10.60
N TYR A 126 -7.76 -3.45 10.71
CA TYR A 126 -9.01 -4.07 10.31
C TYR A 126 -10.18 -3.69 11.22
N GLN A 127 -9.95 -3.51 12.53
CA GLN A 127 -11.01 -3.01 13.41
C GLN A 127 -11.38 -1.58 13.04
N GLY A 128 -10.40 -0.73 12.72
CA GLY A 128 -10.63 0.60 12.17
C GLY A 128 -11.48 0.58 10.90
N TRP A 129 -11.25 -0.36 9.98
CA TRP A 129 -12.10 -0.57 8.80
C TRP A 129 -13.56 -0.87 9.18
N LEU A 130 -13.78 -1.84 10.08
CA LEU A 130 -15.12 -2.25 10.52
C LEU A 130 -15.86 -1.10 11.24
N ASP A 131 -15.17 -0.40 12.14
CA ASP A 131 -15.73 0.72 12.93
C ASP A 131 -16.23 1.86 12.04
N HIS A 132 -15.66 2.01 10.84
CA HIS A 132 -16.03 3.03 9.86
C HIS A 132 -16.99 2.52 8.77
N GLY A 133 -17.62 1.36 8.99
CA GLY A 133 -18.66 0.82 8.13
C GLY A 133 -18.16 -0.10 7.02
N GLY A 134 -16.91 -0.55 7.10
CA GLY A 134 -16.41 -1.62 6.25
C GLY A 134 -17.10 -2.96 6.53
N PRO A 135 -17.42 -3.76 5.51
CA PRO A 135 -17.98 -5.09 5.71
C PRO A 135 -16.94 -6.06 6.27
N GLU A 136 -17.44 -7.07 6.99
CA GLU A 136 -16.65 -8.24 7.37
C GLU A 136 -16.20 -9.02 6.13
N VAL A 137 -14.89 -9.03 5.87
CA VAL A 137 -14.29 -9.64 4.68
C VAL A 137 -14.29 -11.17 4.78
N GLU A 138 -14.06 -11.71 5.97
CA GLU A 138 -14.00 -13.17 6.20
C GLU A 138 -15.34 -13.87 5.95
N ALA A 139 -16.46 -13.17 6.11
CA ALA A 139 -17.80 -13.68 5.86
C ALA A 139 -18.24 -13.61 4.38
N ALA A 140 -17.48 -12.95 3.51
CA ALA A 140 -17.87 -12.62 2.12
C ALA A 140 -17.37 -13.63 1.05
N ASN A 141 -16.87 -14.79 1.45
CA ASN A 141 -15.91 -15.58 0.67
C ASN A 141 -16.46 -16.70 -0.22
N GLU A 142 -17.18 -16.34 -1.27
CA GLU A 142 -17.04 -17.10 -2.55
C GLU A 142 -16.82 -16.20 -3.78
N ARG A 143 -17.12 -14.89 -3.69
CA ARG A 143 -16.99 -13.96 -4.83
C ARG A 143 -16.01 -12.81 -4.66
N TYR A 144 -15.53 -12.54 -3.44
CA TYR A 144 -14.65 -11.40 -3.10
C TYR A 144 -13.29 -11.82 -2.50
N ALA A 145 -13.00 -13.12 -2.44
CA ALA A 145 -12.13 -13.71 -1.42
C ALA A 145 -10.61 -13.52 -1.56
N LEU A 146 -10.07 -13.11 -2.70
CA LEU A 146 -8.62 -12.96 -2.86
C LEU A 146 -8.19 -11.83 -3.80
N THR A 147 -9.14 -11.16 -4.46
CA THR A 147 -8.82 -10.19 -5.53
C THR A 147 -9.03 -8.75 -5.13
N VAL A 148 -9.73 -8.47 -4.01
CA VAL A 148 -10.06 -7.10 -3.61
C VAL A 148 -9.53 -6.78 -2.22
N PHE A 149 -9.87 -7.58 -1.21
CA PHE A 149 -9.41 -7.38 0.16
C PHE A 149 -8.76 -8.64 0.70
N THR A 150 -7.72 -8.49 1.51
CA THR A 150 -7.12 -9.59 2.26
C THR A 150 -6.84 -9.13 3.67
N VAL A 151 -7.26 -9.93 4.66
CA VAL A 151 -7.02 -9.67 6.08
C VAL A 151 -5.96 -10.65 6.59
N PHE A 152 -4.98 -10.15 7.33
CA PHE A 152 -3.93 -10.98 7.91
C PHE A 152 -3.45 -10.45 9.26
N ASP A 153 -2.92 -11.35 10.08
CA ASP A 153 -2.46 -11.03 11.43
C ASP A 153 -1.04 -10.45 11.45
N VAL A 154 -0.84 -9.49 12.34
CA VAL A 154 0.44 -8.85 12.68
C VAL A 154 0.52 -8.63 14.20
N THR A 155 1.69 -8.21 14.70
CA THR A 155 1.81 -7.83 16.12
C THR A 155 1.03 -6.54 16.37
N PRO A 156 0.14 -6.45 17.38
CA PRO A 156 -0.48 -5.18 17.73
C PRO A 156 0.57 -4.10 18.04
N GLY A 157 0.43 -2.92 17.45
CA GLY A 157 1.45 -1.89 17.65
C GLY A 157 1.37 -0.71 16.71
N LYS A 158 2.40 0.15 16.81
CA LYS A 158 2.66 1.27 15.92
C LYS A 158 3.72 0.87 14.90
N TYR A 159 3.47 1.19 13.65
CA TYR A 159 4.30 0.80 12.52
C TYR A 159 4.79 2.00 11.73
N ARG A 160 6.01 1.90 11.20
CA ARG A 160 6.58 2.82 10.22
C ARG A 160 6.39 2.26 8.83
N TRP A 161 5.76 3.04 7.97
CA TRP A 161 5.59 2.75 6.55
C TRP A 161 6.57 3.57 5.74
N THR A 162 7.52 2.92 5.08
CA THR A 162 8.49 3.56 4.18
C THR A 162 8.16 3.19 2.75
N VAL A 163 7.95 4.19 1.89
CA VAL A 163 7.60 4.02 0.48
C VAL A 163 8.70 4.55 -0.42
N TYR A 164 9.28 3.64 -1.17
CA TYR A 164 10.35 3.89 -2.13
C TYR A 164 9.80 4.36 -3.47
N SER A 165 8.62 3.85 -3.86
CA SER A 165 8.00 4.09 -5.16
C SER A 165 7.51 5.50 -5.40
N HIS A 166 7.51 6.35 -4.37
CA HIS A 166 7.17 7.78 -4.52
C HIS A 166 8.36 8.61 -4.99
N SER A 167 9.57 8.06 -4.99
CA SER A 167 10.74 8.74 -5.54
C SER A 167 10.63 8.85 -7.06
N ASP A 168 10.85 10.04 -7.64
CA ASP A 168 10.86 10.24 -9.11
C ASP A 168 12.01 9.51 -9.82
N ARG A 169 12.94 8.92 -9.05
CA ARG A 169 14.03 8.06 -9.54
C ARG A 169 13.78 6.57 -9.33
N PHE A 170 12.60 6.19 -8.83
CA PHE A 170 12.29 4.80 -8.56
C PHE A 170 12.12 4.02 -9.86
N ASP A 171 12.91 2.97 -10.04
CA ASP A 171 12.82 2.08 -11.18
C ASP A 171 11.84 0.94 -10.87
N ARG A 172 10.58 1.14 -11.25
CA ARG A 172 9.53 0.12 -11.06
C ARG A 172 9.55 -0.98 -12.11
N ASP A 173 10.25 -0.77 -13.23
CA ASP A 173 10.21 -1.63 -14.41
C ASP A 173 11.45 -2.56 -14.47
N SER A 174 12.21 -2.63 -13.37
CA SER A 174 13.32 -3.57 -13.22
C SER A 174 12.86 -5.02 -13.37
N LEU A 175 13.71 -5.85 -13.99
CA LEU A 175 13.53 -7.30 -14.07
C LEU A 175 13.91 -8.00 -12.76
N ASP A 176 14.69 -7.33 -11.91
CA ASP A 176 15.01 -7.80 -10.56
C ASP A 176 13.81 -7.58 -9.63
N ARG A 177 13.89 -8.12 -8.41
CA ARG A 177 12.91 -7.86 -7.35
C ARG A 177 12.76 -6.35 -7.10
N VAL A 178 11.53 -5.85 -7.20
CA VAL A 178 11.19 -4.44 -6.91
C VAL A 178 10.48 -4.36 -5.57
N THR A 179 11.02 -3.57 -4.64
CA THR A 179 10.37 -3.28 -3.35
C THR A 179 9.78 -1.88 -3.37
N TYR A 180 8.45 -1.77 -3.37
CA TYR A 180 7.73 -0.50 -3.42
C TYR A 180 7.67 0.16 -2.05
N ALA A 181 7.43 -0.64 -1.01
CA ALA A 181 7.29 -0.16 0.35
C ALA A 181 7.53 -1.26 1.39
N GLN A 182 7.74 -0.85 2.64
CA GLN A 182 7.89 -1.74 3.79
C GLN A 182 7.21 -1.18 5.04
N LEU A 183 6.64 -2.08 5.86
CA LEU A 183 5.99 -1.78 7.12
C LEU A 183 6.78 -2.44 8.27
N GLU A 184 7.39 -1.61 9.11
CA GLU A 184 8.23 -2.03 10.23
C GLU A 184 7.54 -1.76 11.56
N LEU A 185 7.51 -2.72 12.48
CA LEU A 185 7.03 -2.49 13.84
C LEU A 185 8.00 -1.56 14.58
N VAL A 186 7.48 -0.45 15.11
CA VAL A 186 8.25 0.53 15.89
C VAL A 186 8.04 0.32 17.38
N GLU A 187 6.80 0.04 17.78
CA GLU A 187 6.40 -0.10 19.18
C GLU A 187 5.24 -1.10 19.26
N ALA A 188 5.38 -2.15 20.08
CA ALA A 188 4.30 -3.09 20.36
C ALA A 188 3.37 -2.55 21.46
N TYR A 189 2.08 -2.91 21.40
CA TYR A 189 1.08 -2.57 22.42
C TYR A 189 0.91 -3.68 23.47
#